data_AF-A0AAN3ZKE6-F1
#
_entry.id   AF-A0AAN3ZKE6-F1
#
_cell.length_a   1.000
_cell.length_b   1.000
_cell.length_c   1.000
_cell.angle_alpha   90.00
_cell.angle_beta   90.00
_cell.angle_gamma   90.00
#
_symmetry.space_group_name_H-M   'P 1'
#
loop_
_entity.id
_entity.type
_entity.pdbx_description
1 polymer ?
#
loop_
_entity_poly.entity_id
_entity_poly.type
_entity_poly.pdbx_seq_one_letter_code
_entity_poly.pdbx_strand_id
1 'polypeptide(L)'
;MATKEENLKRLRELAASLGREPDISGSAADIAQRVAELEEELANMDDTDIRDKSAHPENALTGHENEVISAQPETVIQNMDDLVTVVALVTLHTDALHATRDEPLAFVPPGMAFRVSAGVAAGMTERGLARMQ
;
A
#
# COMPACT_ATOMS: atom_id res chain seq x y z
N MET A 1 24.32 23.52 -11.72
CA MET A 1 24.82 22.24 -11.17
C MET A 1 25.25 22.51 -9.74
N ALA A 2 24.53 22.00 -8.74
CA ALA A 2 24.97 22.11 -7.35
C ALA A 2 26.31 21.38 -7.19
N THR A 3 27.24 21.97 -6.42
CA THR A 3 28.56 21.37 -6.21
C THR A 3 28.47 20.19 -5.24
N LYS A 4 29.49 19.33 -5.22
CA LYS A 4 29.54 18.20 -4.29
C LYS A 4 29.43 18.64 -2.83
N GLU A 5 30.09 19.75 -2.47
CA GLU A 5 30.03 20.33 -1.13
C GLU A 5 28.64 20.83 -0.74
N GLU A 6 27.94 21.47 -1.68
CA GLU A 6 26.59 21.98 -1.44
C GLU A 6 25.59 20.84 -1.20
N ASN A 7 25.70 19.76 -1.98
CA ASN A 7 24.92 18.53 -1.77
C ASN A 7 25.28 17.83 -0.45
N LEU A 8 26.56 17.79 -0.07
CA LEU A 8 26.97 17.21 1.21
C LEU A 8 26.40 17.97 2.41
N LYS A 9 26.35 19.31 2.32
CA LYS A 9 25.75 20.14 3.35
C LYS A 9 24.25 19.85 3.49
N ARG A 10 23.51 19.88 2.36
CA ARG A 10 22.08 19.51 2.30
C ARG A 10 21.83 18.13 2.87
N LEU A 11 22.62 17.14 2.47
CA LEU A 11 22.45 15.75 2.92
C LEU A 11 22.58 15.61 4.43
N ARG A 12 23.54 16.32 5.04
CA ARG A 12 23.72 16.33 6.50
C ARG A 12 22.53 16.95 7.21
N GLU A 13 22.00 18.05 6.68
CA GLU A 13 20.82 18.73 7.24
C GLU A 13 19.59 17.80 7.19
N LEU A 14 19.34 17.16 6.04
CA LEU A 14 18.21 16.24 5.87
C LEU A 14 18.32 14.99 6.76
N ALA A 15 19.51 14.37 6.81
CA ALA A 15 19.72 13.19 7.65
C ALA A 15 19.60 13.52 9.15
N ALA A 16 20.06 14.70 9.57
CA ALA A 16 19.90 15.19 10.93
C ALA A 16 18.42 15.39 11.30
N SER A 17 17.61 15.95 10.39
CA SER A 17 16.15 16.07 10.58
C SER A 17 15.47 14.71 10.78
N LEU A 18 15.97 13.66 10.13
CA LEU A 18 15.48 12.29 10.26
C LEU A 18 16.13 11.50 11.41
N GLY A 19 17.06 12.11 12.16
CA GLY A 19 17.78 11.46 13.25
C GLY A 19 18.72 10.32 12.80
N ARG A 20 19.24 10.38 11.57
CA ARG A 20 20.11 9.36 10.97
C ARG A 20 21.49 9.95 10.61
N GLU A 21 22.51 9.09 10.55
CA GLU A 21 23.83 9.50 10.08
C GLU A 21 23.83 9.67 8.54
N PRO A 22 24.29 10.82 8.02
CA PRO A 22 24.35 11.06 6.58
C PRO A 22 25.46 10.23 5.94
N ASP A 23 25.10 9.36 4.99
CA ASP A 23 26.10 8.64 4.20
C ASP A 23 26.71 9.60 3.17
N ILE A 24 27.96 10.00 3.40
CA ILE A 24 28.72 10.94 2.55
C ILE A 24 29.63 10.21 1.55
N SER A 25 29.48 8.89 1.43
CA SER A 25 30.29 8.05 0.55
C SER A 25 29.73 8.13 -0.86
N GLY A 26 30.59 8.43 -1.84
CA GLY A 26 30.18 8.42 -3.26
C GLY A 26 30.59 9.63 -4.08
N SER A 27 30.11 9.62 -5.32
CA SER A 27 30.30 10.68 -6.33
C SER A 27 29.30 11.81 -6.13
N ALA A 28 29.56 12.99 -6.71
CA ALA A 28 28.67 14.15 -6.57
C ALA A 28 27.23 13.86 -7.04
N ALA A 29 27.07 13.04 -8.07
CA ALA A 29 25.76 12.60 -8.56
C ALA A 29 25.02 11.68 -7.58
N ASP A 30 25.75 10.78 -6.90
CA ASP A 30 25.17 9.87 -5.89
C ASP A 30 24.63 10.65 -4.70
N ILE A 31 25.41 11.62 -4.21
CA ILE A 31 25.01 12.50 -3.11
C ILE A 31 23.82 13.37 -3.52
N ALA A 32 23.81 13.92 -4.75
CA ALA A 32 22.69 14.73 -5.24
C ALA A 32 21.40 13.92 -5.36
N GLN A 33 21.48 12.66 -5.82
CA GLN A 33 20.33 11.76 -5.87
C GLN A 33 19.79 11.49 -4.47
N ARG A 34 20.68 11.16 -3.52
CA ARG A 34 20.28 10.90 -2.13
C ARG A 34 19.65 12.11 -1.45
N VAL A 35 20.19 13.31 -1.71
CA VAL A 35 19.58 14.58 -1.25
C VAL A 35 18.16 14.72 -1.78
N ALA A 36 17.95 14.51 -3.10
CA ALA A 36 16.63 14.62 -3.69
C ALA A 36 15.63 13.60 -3.11
N GLU A 37 16.06 12.36 -2.86
CA GLU A 37 15.25 11.33 -2.22
C GLU A 37 14.83 11.73 -0.79
N LEU A 38 15.76 12.28 0.00
CA LEU A 38 15.47 12.73 1.38
C LEU A 38 14.64 14.01 1.43
N GLU A 39 14.81 14.93 0.47
CA GLU A 39 13.93 16.10 0.33
C GLU A 39 12.49 15.67 0.01
N GLU A 40 12.29 14.64 -0.81
CA GLU A 40 10.97 14.08 -1.08
C GLU A 40 10.37 13.38 0.14
N GLU A 41 11.15 12.60 0.89
CA GLU A 41 10.72 11.97 2.15
C GLU A 41 10.26 13.02 3.17
N LEU A 42 11.06 14.08 3.38
CA LEU A 42 10.70 15.17 4.29
C LEU A 42 9.52 15.99 3.79
N ALA A 43 9.41 16.28 2.49
CA ALA A 43 8.26 17.01 1.95
C ALA A 43 6.94 16.24 2.17
N ASN A 44 6.97 14.91 2.06
CA ASN A 44 5.81 14.06 2.34
C ASN A 44 5.49 13.97 3.84
N MET A 45 6.48 14.18 4.72
CA MET A 45 6.28 14.25 6.18
C MET A 45 5.83 15.65 6.64
N ASP A 46 6.30 16.72 6.01
CA ASP A 46 5.93 18.11 6.34
C ASP A 46 4.45 18.40 6.00
N ASP A 47 3.91 17.78 4.95
CA ASP A 47 2.47 17.85 4.62
C ASP A 47 1.58 17.22 5.72
N THR A 48 2.15 16.32 6.55
CA THR A 48 1.46 15.76 7.71
C THR A 48 1.61 16.56 9.01
N ASP A 49 2.53 17.53 9.10
CA ASP A 49 2.77 18.32 10.32
C ASP A 49 1.97 19.65 10.36
N ILE A 50 1.34 20.07 9.25
CA ILE A 50 0.33 21.15 9.22
C ILE A 50 -1.08 20.63 9.60
N ARG A 51 -1.17 19.70 10.56
CA ARG A 51 -2.49 19.22 11.05
C ARG A 51 -2.62 19.19 12.57
N ASP A 52 -1.91 20.07 13.28
CA ASP A 52 -2.19 20.39 14.70
C ASP A 52 -2.68 21.83 14.91
N LYS A 53 -3.38 22.43 13.93
CA LYS A 53 -4.14 23.66 14.25
C LYS A 53 -5.40 23.83 13.43
N SER A 54 -6.50 23.47 14.08
CA SER A 54 -7.85 24.00 13.87
C SER A 54 -8.63 23.38 12.70
N ALA A 55 -9.49 22.44 13.08
CA ALA A 55 -10.88 22.29 12.62
C ALA A 55 -11.24 22.82 11.22
N HIS A 56 -11.61 21.94 10.31
CA HIS A 56 -13.00 21.81 9.83
C HIS A 56 -13.14 20.59 8.88
N PRO A 57 -14.27 19.88 8.89
CA PRO A 57 -14.57 18.76 8.01
C PRO A 57 -14.90 19.18 6.58
N GLU A 58 -14.97 18.16 5.71
CA GLU A 58 -15.66 18.08 4.41
C GLU A 58 -14.92 18.59 3.15
N ASN A 59 -14.45 17.59 2.37
CA ASN A 59 -14.80 17.35 0.96
C ASN A 59 -14.57 18.46 -0.11
N ALA A 60 -13.57 18.24 -0.99
CA ALA A 60 -13.63 18.38 -2.46
C ALA A 60 -12.20 18.25 -3.05
N LEU A 61 -11.83 17.09 -3.62
CA LEU A 61 -11.84 16.78 -5.07
C LEU A 61 -10.86 17.59 -5.93
N THR A 62 -9.87 16.89 -6.51
CA THR A 62 -9.48 16.82 -7.94
C THR A 62 -8.07 16.20 -7.99
N GLY A 63 -7.73 15.18 -8.77
CA GLY A 63 -8.42 14.36 -9.75
C GLY A 63 -7.34 13.53 -10.46
N HIS A 64 -7.44 12.21 -10.39
CA HIS A 64 -6.90 11.35 -11.44
C HIS A 64 -7.87 10.20 -11.65
N GLU A 65 -8.45 10.26 -12.84
CA GLU A 65 -9.53 9.48 -13.35
C GLU A 65 -9.03 8.06 -13.62
N ASN A 66 -9.50 7.10 -12.83
CA ASN A 66 -9.72 5.76 -13.33
C ASN A 66 -10.95 5.18 -12.63
N GLU A 67 -12.06 5.31 -13.35
CA GLU A 67 -13.27 4.50 -13.29
C GLU A 67 -13.48 3.66 -12.01
N VAL A 68 -14.23 4.26 -11.09
CA VAL A 68 -15.28 3.66 -10.27
C VAL A 68 -15.33 2.12 -10.31
N ILE A 69 -14.81 1.46 -9.28
CA ILE A 69 -15.58 0.70 -8.28
C ILE A 69 -14.70 0.66 -7.03
N SER A 70 -14.68 1.76 -6.27
CA SER A 70 -14.49 1.64 -4.82
C SER A 70 -15.84 1.25 -4.25
N ALA A 71 -16.27 0.01 -4.54
CA ALA A 71 -17.11 -0.65 -3.57
C ALA A 71 -16.17 -0.85 -2.39
N GLN A 72 -16.33 -0.05 -1.35
CA GLN A 72 -15.91 -0.51 -0.03
C GLN A 72 -16.48 -1.92 0.10
N PRO A 73 -15.68 -3.00 0.17
CA PRO A 73 -16.18 -4.16 0.84
C PRO A 73 -16.05 -3.79 2.31
N GLU A 74 -16.98 -2.99 2.83
CA GLU A 74 -17.55 -3.28 4.14
C GLU A 74 -18.36 -4.59 4.03
N THR A 75 -17.79 -5.62 3.42
CA THR A 75 -18.08 -6.98 3.80
C THR A 75 -17.09 -7.27 4.90
N VAL A 76 -17.32 -6.62 6.06
CA VAL A 76 -17.15 -7.33 7.32
C VAL A 76 -17.64 -8.74 7.03
N ILE A 77 -16.79 -9.75 7.24
CA ILE A 77 -17.20 -11.15 7.19
C ILE A 77 -18.22 -11.29 8.33
N GLN A 78 -19.46 -10.84 8.11
CA GLN A 78 -20.51 -10.75 9.14
C GLN A 78 -21.09 -12.13 9.42
N ASN A 79 -20.74 -13.13 8.60
CA ASN A 79 -21.25 -14.49 8.69
C ASN A 79 -20.13 -15.46 8.28
N MET A 80 -19.26 -15.85 9.23
CA MET A 80 -18.25 -16.90 9.04
C MET A 80 -18.88 -18.31 8.86
N ASP A 81 -20.19 -18.44 9.09
CA ASP A 81 -20.92 -19.71 9.10
C ASP A 81 -21.16 -20.32 7.71
N ASP A 82 -20.98 -19.57 6.61
CA ASP A 82 -21.20 -20.05 5.23
C ASP A 82 -19.98 -19.83 4.31
N LEU A 83 -18.78 -20.07 4.86
CA LEU A 83 -17.54 -19.97 4.10
C LEU A 83 -17.25 -21.24 3.30
N VAL A 84 -17.18 -21.08 1.97
CA VAL A 84 -16.89 -22.15 1.01
C VAL A 84 -15.42 -22.16 0.62
N THR A 85 -14.88 -23.35 0.33
CA THR A 85 -13.48 -23.50 -0.08
C THR A 85 -13.37 -23.44 -1.61
N VAL A 86 -12.49 -22.58 -2.10
CA VAL A 86 -12.19 -22.41 -3.52
C VAL A 86 -10.68 -22.39 -3.74
N VAL A 87 -10.25 -22.74 -4.96
CA VAL A 87 -8.84 -22.72 -5.37
C VAL A 87 -8.61 -21.57 -6.34
N ALA A 88 -7.62 -20.73 -6.06
CA ALA A 88 -7.24 -19.62 -6.93
C ALA A 88 -6.68 -20.15 -8.25
N LEU A 89 -7.12 -19.60 -9.39
CA LEU A 89 -6.55 -19.87 -10.71
C LEU A 89 -5.54 -18.82 -11.13
N VAL A 90 -5.64 -17.62 -10.53
CA VAL A 90 -4.76 -16.48 -10.74
C VAL A 90 -4.33 -15.90 -9.39
N THR A 91 -3.36 -15.00 -9.40
CA THR A 91 -2.99 -14.24 -8.20
C THR A 91 -4.11 -13.27 -7.83
N LEU A 92 -4.59 -13.33 -6.59
CA LEU A 92 -5.73 -12.56 -6.11
C LEU A 92 -5.37 -11.76 -4.86
N HIS A 93 -5.77 -10.50 -4.84
CA HIS A 93 -5.83 -9.69 -3.62
C HIS A 93 -7.28 -9.70 -3.13
N THR A 94 -7.54 -10.44 -2.07
CA THR A 94 -8.87 -10.61 -1.50
C THR A 94 -8.72 -10.85 -0.01
N ASP A 95 -9.68 -10.42 0.80
CA ASP A 95 -9.73 -10.75 2.22
C ASP A 95 -10.41 -12.11 2.37
N ALA A 96 -9.60 -13.15 2.59
CA ALA A 96 -10.04 -14.53 2.67
C ALA A 96 -9.43 -15.25 3.85
N LEU A 97 -9.98 -16.42 4.22
CA LEU A 97 -9.35 -17.27 5.22
C LEU A 97 -8.59 -18.43 4.57
N HIS A 98 -7.48 -18.84 5.18
CA HIS A 98 -6.74 -20.02 4.73
C HIS A 98 -7.60 -21.28 4.94
N ALA A 99 -7.69 -22.16 3.93
CA ALA A 99 -8.60 -23.31 3.94
C ALA A 99 -8.48 -24.23 5.17
N THR A 100 -7.25 -24.43 5.67
CA THR A 100 -6.98 -25.29 6.82
C THR A 100 -6.63 -24.56 8.12
N ARG A 101 -6.10 -23.33 8.03
CA ARG A 101 -5.56 -22.61 9.19
C ARG A 101 -6.52 -21.56 9.73
N ASP A 102 -7.55 -21.23 8.95
CA ASP A 102 -8.50 -20.16 9.27
C ASP A 102 -7.81 -18.81 9.54
N GLU A 103 -6.64 -18.62 8.96
CA GLU A 103 -5.87 -17.38 9.07
C GLU A 103 -6.26 -16.40 7.95
N PRO A 104 -6.34 -15.10 8.23
CA PRO A 104 -6.63 -14.10 7.21
C PRO A 104 -5.49 -14.02 6.19
N LEU A 105 -5.86 -14.08 4.92
CA LEU A 105 -5.01 -13.96 3.76
C LEU A 105 -5.47 -12.74 2.97
N ALA A 106 -4.58 -11.77 2.79
CA ALA A 106 -4.78 -10.66 1.86
C ALA A 106 -4.29 -10.98 0.44
N PHE A 107 -3.46 -12.01 0.30
CA PHE A 107 -2.79 -12.40 -0.93
C PHE A 107 -2.91 -13.91 -1.15
N VAL A 108 -3.48 -14.31 -2.28
CA VAL A 108 -3.68 -15.71 -2.63
C VAL A 108 -2.98 -16.00 -3.97
N PRO A 109 -1.91 -16.80 -3.99
CA PRO A 109 -1.27 -17.25 -5.23
C PRO A 109 -2.12 -18.32 -5.95
N PRO A 110 -1.92 -18.49 -7.27
CA PRO A 110 -2.62 -19.53 -8.03
C PRO A 110 -2.29 -20.93 -7.49
N GLY A 111 -3.32 -21.78 -7.42
CA GLY A 111 -3.26 -23.13 -6.85
C GLY A 111 -3.48 -23.20 -5.34
N MET A 112 -3.54 -22.06 -4.63
CA MET A 112 -3.85 -22.04 -3.20
C MET A 112 -5.35 -22.17 -2.96
N ALA A 113 -5.71 -23.00 -1.99
CA ALA A 113 -7.07 -23.13 -1.49
C ALA A 113 -7.33 -22.11 -0.37
N PHE A 114 -8.44 -21.40 -0.45
CA PHE A 114 -8.86 -20.38 0.50
C PHE A 114 -10.38 -20.40 0.66
N ARG A 115 -10.85 -19.77 1.73
CA ARG A 115 -12.26 -19.71 2.13
C ARG A 115 -12.79 -18.30 2.03
N VAL A 116 -13.92 -18.16 1.35
CA VAL A 116 -14.68 -16.91 1.20
C VAL A 116 -16.16 -17.21 1.31
N SER A 117 -16.99 -16.18 1.44
CA SER A 117 -18.44 -16.35 1.43
C SER A 117 -18.91 -16.93 0.09
N ALA A 118 -20.01 -17.70 0.10
CA ALA A 118 -20.57 -18.31 -1.11
C ALA A 118 -20.85 -17.29 -2.23
N GLY A 119 -21.30 -16.08 -1.88
CA GLY A 119 -21.54 -15.01 -2.85
C GLY A 119 -20.26 -14.53 -3.54
N VAL A 120 -19.16 -14.39 -2.80
CA VAL A 120 -17.85 -14.02 -3.35
C VAL A 120 -17.31 -15.16 -4.22
N ALA A 121 -17.37 -16.40 -3.74
CA ALA A 121 -16.94 -17.58 -4.50
C ALA A 121 -17.66 -17.72 -5.85
N ALA A 122 -18.97 -17.47 -5.88
CA ALA A 122 -19.76 -17.47 -7.11
C ALA A 122 -19.25 -16.43 -8.11
N GLY A 123 -19.03 -15.19 -7.67
CA GLY A 123 -18.48 -14.12 -8.50
C GLY A 123 -17.06 -14.41 -9.00
N MET A 124 -16.22 -15.05 -8.19
CA MET A 124 -14.87 -15.46 -8.59
C MET A 124 -14.88 -16.60 -9.61
N THR A 125 -15.82 -17.53 -9.48
CA THR A 125 -15.97 -18.66 -10.41
C THR A 125 -16.51 -18.19 -11.77
N GLU A 126 -17.51 -17.31 -11.77
CA GLU A 126 -18.09 -16.73 -13.00
C GLU A 126 -17.04 -15.97 -13.82
N ARG A 127 -16.13 -15.25 -13.12
CA ARG A 127 -15.03 -14.50 -13.74
C ARG A 127 -13.81 -15.36 -14.08
N GLY A 128 -13.84 -16.66 -13.79
CA GLY A 128 -12.71 -17.58 -14.03
C GLY A 128 -11.48 -17.32 -13.17
N LEU A 129 -11.65 -16.65 -12.02
CA LEU A 129 -10.57 -16.28 -11.11
C LEU A 129 -10.25 -17.38 -10.10
N ALA A 130 -11.26 -18.15 -9.70
CA ALA A 130 -11.15 -19.27 -8.79
C ALA A 130 -12.04 -20.42 -9.25
N ARG A 131 -11.81 -21.61 -8.68
CA ARG A 131 -12.59 -22.82 -8.94
C ARG A 131 -13.11 -23.39 -7.63
N MET A 132 -14.38 -23.79 -7.59
CA MET A 132 -14.96 -24.52 -6.46
C MET A 132 -14.23 -25.85 -6.23
N GLN A 133 -13.87 -26.14 -4.98
CA GLN A 133 -13.23 -27.39 -4.58
C GLN A 133 -14.25 -28.47 -4.22
#